data_AF-A0A8E6EX38-F1
#
_entry.id   AF-A0A8E6EX38-F1
#
_cell.length_a   1.000
_cell.length_b   1.000
_cell.length_c   1.000
_cell.angle_alpha   90.00
_cell.angle_beta   90.00
_cell.angle_gamma   90.00
#
_symmetry.space_group_name_H-M   'P 1'
#
loop_
_entity.id
_entity.type
_entity.pdbx_description
1 polymer ?
#
loop_
_entity_poly.entity_id
_entity_poly.type
_entity_poly.pdbx_seq_one_letter_code
_entity_poly.pdbx_strand_id
1 'polypeptide(L)'
;MELTSERLICESFGIGFFACPIPDRGLPESMDFVTELLEKLTILSANDSRIAFHCRQGIGRSSMLLAAYLVLQGVSSTKAFTWLTEARGRSVPDTQEQREWVEYFEATTRNRSKMT
;
A
#
# COMPACT_ATOMS: atom_id res chain seq x y z
N MET A 1 5.98 10.66 18.20
CA MET A 1 5.45 11.84 17.49
C MET A 1 4.41 11.30 16.54
N GLU A 2 3.14 11.55 16.86
CA GLU A 2 1.99 10.96 16.18
C GLU A 2 1.60 11.79 14.94
N LEU A 3 1.18 11.12 13.89
CA LEU A 3 0.74 11.74 12.64
C LEU A 3 -0.77 12.10 12.72
N THR A 4 -1.11 13.11 13.52
CA THR A 4 -2.53 13.38 13.89
C THR A 4 -3.21 14.43 13.03
N SER A 5 -2.44 15.32 12.38
CA SER A 5 -3.00 16.47 11.63
C SER A 5 -3.08 16.24 10.12
N GLU A 6 -2.60 15.12 9.61
CA GLU A 6 -2.46 14.86 8.17
C GLU A 6 -3.79 14.94 7.44
N ARG A 7 -4.84 14.32 8.00
CA ARG A 7 -6.20 14.39 7.46
C ARG A 7 -6.63 15.85 7.25
N LEU A 8 -6.57 16.65 8.31
CA LEU A 8 -7.02 18.05 8.29
C LEU A 8 -6.21 18.88 7.29
N ILE A 9 -4.89 18.65 7.20
CA ILE A 9 -4.02 19.34 6.25
C ILE A 9 -4.34 18.91 4.82
N CYS A 10 -4.46 17.60 4.54
CA CYS A 10 -4.82 17.13 3.21
C CYS A 10 -6.16 17.71 2.75
N GLU A 11 -7.18 17.65 3.61
CA GLU A 11 -8.53 18.15 3.31
C GLU A 11 -8.53 19.67 3.07
N SER A 12 -7.71 20.46 3.78
CA SER A 12 -7.61 21.91 3.56
C SER A 12 -6.98 22.29 2.21
N PHE A 13 -6.22 21.38 1.59
CA PHE A 13 -5.68 21.51 0.23
C PHE A 13 -6.51 20.76 -0.83
N GLY A 14 -7.69 20.25 -0.47
CA GLY A 14 -8.54 19.48 -1.39
C GLY A 14 -8.00 18.10 -1.75
N ILE A 15 -7.08 17.55 -0.95
CA ILE A 15 -6.49 16.22 -1.12
C ILE A 15 -7.30 15.22 -0.29
N GLY A 16 -7.84 14.19 -0.92
CA GLY A 16 -8.53 13.10 -0.22
C GLY A 16 -7.58 12.32 0.69
N PHE A 17 -8.04 11.94 1.89
CA PHE A 17 -7.23 11.23 2.88
C PHE A 17 -7.86 9.90 3.32
N PHE A 18 -7.06 8.83 3.22
CA PHE A 18 -7.42 7.48 3.64
C PHE A 18 -6.42 6.98 4.69
N ALA A 19 -6.92 6.51 5.83
CA ALA A 19 -6.09 5.94 6.88
C ALA A 19 -6.06 4.41 6.77
N CYS A 20 -4.87 3.83 6.86
CA CYS A 20 -4.67 2.40 7.08
C CYS A 20 -3.77 2.25 8.32
N PRO A 21 -4.36 2.05 9.52
CA PRO A 21 -3.59 2.00 10.75
C PRO A 21 -2.77 0.70 10.76
N ILE A 22 -1.45 0.84 10.60
CA ILE A 22 -0.50 -0.27 10.67
C ILE A 22 0.54 0.08 11.74
N PRO A 23 0.71 -0.75 12.78
CA PRO A 23 1.76 -0.58 13.78
C PRO A 23 3.14 -0.48 13.14
N ASP A 24 4.06 0.28 13.74
CA ASP A 24 5.41 0.40 13.19
C ASP A 24 6.09 -0.97 13.10
N ARG A 25 6.71 -1.25 11.95
CA ARG A 25 7.29 -2.57 11.61
C ARG A 25 6.30 -3.75 11.68
N GLY A 26 5.00 -3.48 11.81
CA GLY A 26 3.94 -4.48 11.88
C GLY A 26 3.25 -4.73 10.53
N LEU A 27 2.18 -5.50 10.61
CA LEU A 27 1.30 -5.89 9.51
C LEU A 27 -0.10 -5.29 9.68
N PRO A 28 -0.90 -5.18 8.61
CA PRO A 28 -2.30 -4.82 8.73
C PRO A 28 -3.07 -5.91 9.51
N GLU A 29 -4.00 -5.50 10.37
CA GLU A 29 -4.82 -6.43 11.16
C GLU A 29 -5.83 -7.19 10.30
N SER A 30 -6.27 -6.61 9.18
CA SER A 30 -7.26 -7.21 8.28
C SER A 30 -6.83 -7.09 6.83
N MET A 31 -6.68 -8.24 6.16
CA MET A 31 -6.41 -8.30 4.73
C MET A 31 -7.60 -7.83 3.89
N ASP A 32 -8.83 -8.15 4.31
CA ASP A 32 -10.03 -7.71 3.60
C ASP A 32 -10.17 -6.19 3.62
N PHE A 33 -9.92 -5.55 4.78
CA PHE A 33 -9.91 -4.08 4.88
C PHE A 33 -8.90 -3.44 3.93
N VAL A 34 -7.68 -3.99 3.87
CA VAL A 34 -6.65 -3.49 2.94
C VAL A 34 -7.07 -3.71 1.50
N THR A 35 -7.65 -4.87 1.18
CA THR A 35 -8.13 -5.19 -0.17
C THR A 35 -9.18 -4.17 -0.62
N GLU A 36 -10.23 -3.94 0.18
CA GLU A 36 -11.29 -2.98 -0.11
C GLU A 36 -10.75 -1.55 -0.29
N LEU A 37 -9.82 -1.14 0.57
CA LEU A 37 -9.16 0.15 0.46
C LEU A 37 -8.40 0.27 -0.87
N LEU A 38 -7.59 -0.72 -1.23
CA LEU A 38 -6.77 -0.68 -2.44
C LEU A 38 -7.62 -0.80 -3.72
N GLU A 39 -8.73 -1.53 -3.70
CA GLU A 39 -9.71 -1.57 -4.80
C GLU A 39 -10.36 -0.20 -4.99
N LYS A 40 -10.76 0.47 -3.91
CA LYS A 40 -11.27 1.86 -3.95
C LYS A 40 -10.24 2.82 -4.54
N LEU A 41 -8.98 2.69 -4.13
CA LEU A 41 -7.87 3.48 -4.68
C LEU A 41 -7.67 3.20 -6.18
N THR A 42 -7.81 1.94 -6.62
CA THR A 42 -7.73 1.57 -8.04
C THR A 42 -8.79 2.29 -8.87
N ILE A 43 -10.04 2.33 -8.39
CA ILE A 43 -11.14 3.05 -9.05
C ILE A 43 -10.86 4.55 -9.12
N LEU A 44 -10.31 5.15 -8.06
CA LEU A 44 -9.94 6.56 -8.06
C LEU A 44 -8.82 6.85 -9.06
N SER A 45 -7.79 6.00 -9.11
CA SER A 45 -6.68 6.15 -10.05
C SER A 45 -7.12 6.05 -11.51
N ALA A 46 -8.12 5.23 -11.81
CA ALA A 46 -8.71 5.12 -13.15
C ALA A 46 -9.45 6.40 -13.57
N ASN A 47 -9.93 7.20 -12.60
CA ASN A 47 -10.55 8.51 -12.81
C ASN A 47 -9.53 9.66 -12.67
N ASP A 48 -8.33 9.48 -13.23
CA ASP A 48 -7.22 10.46 -13.26
C ASP A 48 -6.69 10.95 -11.89
N SER A 49 -7.08 10.33 -10.78
CA SER A 49 -6.52 10.68 -9.47
C SER A 49 -5.08 10.19 -9.32
N ARG A 50 -4.23 11.01 -8.69
CA ARG A 50 -2.87 10.61 -8.29
C ARG A 50 -2.87 10.20 -6.82
N ILE A 51 -2.22 9.08 -6.52
CA ILE A 51 -2.26 8.45 -5.20
C ILE A 51 -0.87 8.45 -4.60
N ALA A 52 -0.75 8.94 -3.37
CA ALA A 52 0.49 8.91 -2.60
C ALA A 52 0.31 8.03 -1.36
N PHE A 53 1.31 7.18 -1.10
CA PHE A 53 1.40 6.36 0.11
C PHE A 53 2.52 6.91 0.99
N HIS A 54 2.23 7.18 2.25
CA HIS A 54 3.23 7.64 3.21
C HIS A 54 3.13 6.86 4.52
N CYS A 55 4.20 6.94 5.30
CA CYS A 55 4.27 6.59 6.70
C CYS A 55 5.29 7.54 7.34
N ARG A 56 5.80 7.27 8.54
CA ARG A 56 6.79 8.16 9.17
C ARG A 56 8.09 8.32 8.36
N GLN A 57 8.59 7.24 7.75
CA GLN A 57 9.89 7.23 7.07
C GLN A 57 9.81 6.92 5.58
N GLY A 58 8.62 6.57 5.05
CA GLY A 58 8.44 6.19 3.65
C GLY A 58 9.07 4.85 3.24
N ILE A 59 9.49 4.00 4.19
CA ILE A 59 10.27 2.76 3.94
C ILE A 59 9.42 1.51 4.12
N GLY A 60 8.89 1.26 5.32
CA GLY A 60 8.17 0.02 5.64
C GLY A 60 6.73 -0.01 5.14
N ARG A 61 5.81 0.43 5.99
CA ARG A 61 4.34 0.36 5.80
C ARG A 61 3.86 0.98 4.49
N SER A 62 4.41 2.12 4.11
CA SER A 62 4.05 2.78 2.85
C SER A 62 4.47 1.98 1.63
N SER A 63 5.66 1.38 1.64
CA SER A 63 6.14 0.55 0.52
C SER A 63 5.42 -0.78 0.48
N MET A 64 5.07 -1.35 1.64
CA MET A 64 4.24 -2.55 1.73
C MET A 64 2.86 -2.33 1.08
N LEU A 65 2.16 -1.26 1.46
CA LEU A 65 0.85 -0.93 0.86
C LEU A 65 0.96 -0.57 -0.62
N LEU A 66 1.99 0.17 -1.02
CA LEU A 66 2.21 0.50 -2.44
C LEU A 66 2.56 -0.75 -3.27
N ALA A 67 3.31 -1.70 -2.71
CA ALA A 67 3.57 -2.98 -3.38
C ALA A 67 2.28 -3.79 -3.55
N ALA A 68 1.45 -3.88 -2.52
CA ALA A 68 0.14 -4.54 -2.60
C ALA A 68 -0.80 -3.84 -3.60
N TYR A 69 -0.77 -2.51 -3.67
CA TYR A 69 -1.50 -1.75 -4.68
C TYR A 69 -1.05 -2.12 -6.10
N LEU A 70 0.26 -2.16 -6.34
CA LEU A 70 0.83 -2.57 -7.63
C LEU A 70 0.48 -4.02 -8.00
N VAL A 71 0.36 -4.91 -7.00
CA VAL A 71 -0.13 -6.28 -7.20
C VAL A 71 -1.55 -6.30 -7.76
N LEU A 72 -2.46 -5.46 -7.24
CA LEU A 72 -3.81 -5.33 -7.83
C LEU A 72 -3.77 -4.77 -9.26
N GLN A 73 -2.73 -4.01 -9.62
CA GLN A 73 -2.51 -3.54 -10.99
C GLN A 73 -1.82 -4.59 -11.90
N GLY A 74 -1.65 -5.83 -11.44
CA GLY A 74 -1.06 -6.92 -12.20
C GLY A 74 0.47 -7.01 -12.17
N VAL A 75 1.13 -6.25 -11.28
CA VAL A 75 2.59 -6.31 -11.10
C VAL A 75 2.92 -7.36 -10.04
N SER A 76 3.87 -8.27 -10.27
CA SER A 76 4.25 -9.23 -9.22
C SER A 76 4.86 -8.53 -8.01
N SER A 77 4.70 -9.11 -6.81
CA SER A 77 5.26 -8.55 -5.57
C SER A 77 6.78 -8.35 -5.66
N THR A 78 7.50 -9.31 -6.24
CA THR A 78 8.95 -9.22 -6.51
C THR A 78 9.30 -8.00 -7.37
N LYS A 79 8.57 -7.78 -8.47
CA LYS A 79 8.82 -6.67 -9.38
C LYS A 79 8.46 -5.34 -8.71
N ALA A 80 7.36 -5.29 -7.96
CA ALA A 80 6.95 -4.13 -7.20
C ALA A 80 8.03 -3.71 -6.19
N PHE A 81 8.57 -4.64 -5.40
CA PHE A 81 9.63 -4.31 -4.44
C PHE A 81 10.96 -3.93 -5.10
N THR A 82 11.25 -4.47 -6.29
CA THR A 82 12.41 -4.05 -7.09
C THR A 82 12.28 -2.57 -7.45
N TRP A 83 11.16 -2.18 -8.07
CA TRP A 83 10.90 -0.79 -8.45
C TRP A 83 10.89 0.17 -7.25
N LEU A 84 10.30 -0.27 -6.13
CA LEU A 84 10.26 0.55 -4.92
C LEU A 84 11.64 0.73 -4.30
N THR A 85 12.48 -0.30 -4.32
CA THR A 85 13.87 -0.20 -3.85
C THR A 85 14.68 0.78 -4.69
N GLU A 86 14.54 0.70 -6.02
CA GLU A 86 15.18 1.64 -6.95
C GLU A 86 14.69 3.08 -6.72
N ALA A 87 13.37 3.29 -6.67
CA ALA A 87 12.77 4.61 -6.50
C ALA A 87 13.09 5.24 -5.13
N ARG A 88 13.27 4.43 -4.08
CA ARG A 88 13.62 4.89 -2.72
C ARG A 88 15.12 4.99 -2.48
N GLY A 89 15.95 4.42 -3.36
CA GLY A 89 17.41 4.35 -3.19
C GLY A 89 17.86 3.53 -1.99
N ARG A 90 17.00 2.67 -1.45
CA ARG A 90 17.26 1.84 -0.27
C ARG A 90 16.33 0.64 -0.22
N SER A 91 16.76 -0.40 0.49
CA SER A 91 15.96 -1.62 0.68
C SER A 91 14.60 -1.32 1.32
N VAL A 92 13.54 -1.90 0.75
CA VAL A 92 12.16 -1.89 1.26
C VAL A 92 11.53 -3.28 1.09
N PRO A 93 10.56 -3.67 1.95
CA PRO A 93 10.03 -2.94 3.11
C PRO A 93 10.96 -3.05 4.34
N ASP A 94 10.50 -2.63 5.52
CA ASP A 94 11.31 -2.54 6.75
C ASP A 94 11.59 -3.92 7.38
N THR A 95 10.72 -4.89 7.12
CA THR A 95 10.80 -6.23 7.70
C THR A 95 10.49 -7.30 6.66
N GLN A 96 10.95 -8.53 6.92
CA GLN A 96 10.71 -9.66 6.05
C GLN A 96 9.23 -10.09 6.09
N GLU A 97 8.58 -9.98 7.25
CA GLU A 97 7.16 -10.29 7.44
C GLU A 97 6.28 -9.37 6.58
N GLN A 98 6.65 -8.10 6.41
CA GLN A 98 5.94 -7.17 5.52
C GLN A 98 6.05 -7.59 4.04
N ARG A 99 7.19 -8.15 3.63
CA ARG A 99 7.38 -8.70 2.28
C ARG A 99 6.50 -9.94 2.09
N GLU A 100 6.59 -10.89 3.02
CA GLU A 100 5.83 -12.14 3.00
C GLU A 100 4.32 -11.89 3.01
N TRP A 101 3.87 -10.85 3.72
CA TRP A 101 2.46 -10.45 3.71
C TRP A 101 2.00 -10.04 2.30
N VAL A 102 2.81 -9.29 1.55
CA VAL A 102 2.47 -8.88 0.16
C VAL A 102 2.53 -10.07 -0.80
N GLU A 103 3.47 -11.00 -0.60
CA GLU A 103 3.54 -12.24 -1.37
C GLU A 103 2.30 -13.12 -1.13
N TYR A 104 1.85 -13.22 0.12
CA TYR A 104 0.60 -13.91 0.47
C TYR A 104 -0.62 -13.20 -0.13
N PHE A 105 -0.67 -11.86 -0.08
CA PHE A 105 -1.71 -11.04 -0.71
C PHE A 105 -1.78 -11.26 -2.24
N GLU A 106 -0.64 -11.37 -2.93
CA GLU A 106 -0.59 -11.71 -4.36
C GLU A 106 -1.17 -13.10 -4.64
N ALA A 107 -0.86 -14.08 -3.79
CA ALA A 107 -1.39 -15.44 -3.96
C ALA A 107 -2.92 -15.48 -3.80
N THR A 108 -3.48 -14.77 -2.82
CA THR A 108 -4.92 -14.75 -2.54
C THR A 108 -5.71 -13.99 -3.61
N THR A 109 -5.20 -12.85 -4.07
CA THR A 109 -5.84 -12.04 -5.13
C THR A 109 -5.90 -12.78 -6.47
N ARG A 110 -4.84 -13.49 -6.86
CA ARG A 110 -4.84 -14.33 -8.07
C ARG A 110 -5.88 -15.44 -8.05
N ASN A 111 -6.17 -16.00 -6.87
CA ASN A 111 -7.18 -17.04 -6.72
C ASN A 111 -8.59 -16.47 -6.87
N ARG A 112 -8.84 -15.23 -6.43
CA ARG A 112 -10.13 -14.54 -6.62
C ARG A 112 -10.42 -14.28 -8.10
N SER A 113 -9.43 -13.85 -8.88
CA SER A 113 -9.59 -13.59 -10.33
C SER A 113 -9.84 -14.83 -11.19
N LYS A 114 -9.63 -16.05 -10.66
CA LYS A 114 -9.88 -17.32 -11.38
C LYS A 114 -11.27 -17.92 -11.12
N MET A 115 -12.05 -17.35 -10.21
CA MET A 115 -13.39 -17.82 -9.83
C MET A 115 -14.54 -17.04 -10.51
N THR A 116 -14.22 -16.01 -11.27
CA THR A 116 -15.13 -15.23 -12.14
C THR A 116 -14.87 -15.55 -13.59
#